data_AF-A0A9W5YNB7-F1
#
_entry.id   AF-A0A9W5YNB7-F1
#
_cell.length_a   1.000
_cell.length_b   1.000
_cell.length_c   1.000
_cell.angle_alpha   90.00
_cell.angle_beta   90.00
_cell.angle_gamma   90.00
#
_symmetry.space_group_name_H-M   'P 1'
#
loop_
_entity.id
_entity.type
_entity.pdbx_description
1 polymer ?
#
loop_
_entity_poly.entity_id
_entity_poly.type
_entity_poly.pdbx_seq_one_letter_code
_entity_poly.pdbx_strand_id
1 'polypeptide(L)'
;MSSTPTPVPGNLPNIPPSSLCVTYPYTSPNRMRRLYYDTDPNKTPYLHFTNVPHTLITQSLELDRFVQTKARITYDYPSRTLIMKGGSRRLEFAKGLFETSLSGYRYATGLRRGIIPCGAATVAEGDVVKEPDLSWYPRNLPPGQGRKWPHMVLHVGWPEGLEYLRREAKLWLEWSKGDVKTVVLMDIGEKEMGIEKWVTGDEGPQMVQRVLVRKTENGLAALNAPFVMTFQELFLRDPDPEKPQEKDWVLDVEQLGEYLEFC
;
A
#
# COMPACT_ATOMS: atom_id res chain seq x y z
N MET A 1 28.97 8.44 -22.50
CA MET A 1 29.14 7.07 -21.99
C MET A 1 27.96 6.81 -21.09
N SER A 2 27.01 5.99 -21.58
CA SER A 2 25.77 5.68 -20.87
C SER A 2 26.09 4.67 -19.76
N SER A 3 26.02 5.09 -18.51
CA SER A 3 26.13 4.20 -17.36
C SER A 3 24.85 3.39 -17.25
N THR A 4 24.87 2.15 -17.73
CA THR A 4 23.89 1.14 -17.36
C THR A 4 23.87 1.00 -15.84
N PRO A 5 22.70 1.13 -15.18
CA PRO A 5 22.60 0.87 -13.75
C PRO A 5 23.00 -0.57 -13.49
N THR A 6 23.89 -0.78 -12.53
CA THR A 6 24.25 -2.11 -12.03
C THR A 6 22.96 -2.78 -11.51
N PRO A 7 22.59 -3.98 -11.95
CA PRO A 7 21.42 -4.68 -11.42
C PRO A 7 21.65 -4.97 -9.93
N VAL A 8 20.69 -4.57 -9.11
CA VAL A 8 20.69 -4.87 -7.68
C VAL A 8 20.61 -6.41 -7.54
N PRO A 9 21.52 -7.07 -6.81
CA PRO A 9 21.53 -8.52 -6.74
C PRO A 9 20.24 -9.08 -6.12
N GLY A 10 19.52 -9.86 -6.93
CA GLY A 10 18.88 -11.11 -6.51
C GLY A 10 17.81 -11.07 -5.42
N ASN A 11 16.95 -10.06 -5.36
CA ASN A 11 15.69 -10.24 -4.63
C ASN A 11 14.73 -11.06 -5.50
N LEU A 12 14.41 -12.28 -5.07
CA LEU A 12 13.30 -13.04 -5.63
C LEU A 12 12.05 -12.14 -5.65
N PRO A 13 11.21 -12.21 -6.70
CA PRO A 13 9.97 -11.47 -6.71
C PRO A 13 9.16 -11.82 -5.46
N ASN A 14 8.68 -10.80 -4.75
CA ASN A 14 7.78 -10.99 -3.60
C ASN A 14 6.44 -11.51 -4.13
N ILE A 15 6.26 -12.83 -4.18
CA ILE A 15 5.04 -13.46 -4.68
C ILE A 15 4.06 -13.67 -3.51
N PRO A 16 2.77 -13.33 -3.66
CA PRO A 16 1.78 -13.60 -2.62
C PRO A 16 1.61 -15.11 -2.37
N PRO A 17 1.15 -15.52 -1.18
CA PRO A 17 1.00 -16.93 -0.85
C PRO A 17 0.01 -17.63 -1.80
N SER A 18 0.24 -18.93 -2.06
CA SER A 18 -0.58 -19.73 -2.98
C SER A 18 -2.05 -19.84 -2.57
N SER A 19 -2.37 -19.62 -1.29
CA SER A 19 -3.76 -19.52 -0.80
C SER A 19 -4.52 -18.32 -1.36
N LEU A 20 -3.81 -17.25 -1.74
CA LEU A 20 -4.38 -16.01 -2.24
C LEU A 20 -4.00 -15.70 -3.69
N CYS A 21 -3.17 -16.56 -4.31
CA CYS A 21 -2.55 -16.29 -5.60
C CYS A 21 -2.60 -17.49 -6.53
N VAL A 22 -2.99 -17.24 -7.79
CA VAL A 22 -2.86 -18.21 -8.88
C VAL A 22 -1.82 -17.72 -9.88
N THR A 23 -0.93 -18.63 -10.29
CA THR A 23 0.15 -18.35 -11.22
C THR A 23 -0.20 -18.80 -12.64
N TYR A 24 0.09 -17.96 -13.63
CA TYR A 24 -0.11 -18.23 -15.05
C TYR A 24 1.13 -17.86 -15.86
N PRO A 25 1.52 -18.64 -16.88
CA PRO A 25 2.43 -18.15 -17.90
C PRO A 25 1.73 -17.08 -18.76
N TYR A 26 2.42 -15.98 -19.03
CA TYR A 26 1.92 -14.99 -19.98
C TYR A 26 1.77 -15.60 -21.39
N THR A 27 0.70 -15.25 -22.08
CA THR A 27 0.42 -15.73 -23.45
C THR A 27 -0.06 -14.60 -24.35
N SER A 28 -1.05 -13.82 -23.90
CA SER A 28 -1.50 -12.62 -24.61
C SER A 28 -2.20 -11.64 -23.66
N PRO A 29 -2.31 -10.35 -24.02
CA PRO A 29 -3.03 -9.37 -23.21
C PRO A 29 -4.52 -9.74 -23.03
N ASN A 30 -5.15 -10.28 -24.08
CA ASN A 30 -6.56 -10.67 -24.05
C ASN A 30 -6.82 -11.81 -23.05
N ARG A 31 -5.95 -12.83 -23.03
CA ARG A 31 -6.09 -13.94 -22.08
C ARG A 31 -5.84 -13.48 -20.65
N MET A 32 -4.83 -12.65 -20.43
CA MET A 32 -4.55 -12.07 -19.11
C MET A 32 -5.74 -11.24 -18.59
N ARG A 33 -6.30 -10.37 -19.43
CA ARG A 33 -7.49 -9.57 -19.10
C ARG A 33 -8.70 -10.46 -18.77
N ARG A 34 -8.92 -11.52 -19.54
CA ARG A 34 -10.00 -12.48 -19.28
C ARG A 34 -9.81 -13.16 -17.92
N LEU A 35 -8.60 -13.67 -17.63
CA LEU A 35 -8.30 -14.29 -16.34
C LEU A 35 -8.56 -13.32 -15.17
N TYR A 36 -8.19 -12.05 -15.32
CA TYR A 36 -8.50 -11.02 -14.33
C TYR A 36 -10.00 -10.89 -14.06
N TYR A 37 -10.84 -10.78 -15.10
CA TYR A 37 -12.29 -10.61 -14.93
C TYR A 37 -13.02 -11.90 -14.52
N ASP A 38 -12.48 -13.06 -14.85
CA ASP A 38 -13.04 -14.38 -14.48
C ASP A 38 -12.66 -14.78 -13.03
N THR A 39 -11.70 -14.09 -12.40
CA THR A 39 -11.23 -14.37 -11.04
C THR A 39 -12.06 -13.61 -9.99
N ASP A 40 -12.55 -14.32 -8.97
CA ASP A 40 -13.21 -13.69 -7.81
C ASP A 40 -12.15 -13.11 -6.84
N PRO A 41 -12.04 -11.78 -6.72
CA PRO A 41 -11.03 -11.15 -5.88
C PRO A 41 -11.26 -11.37 -4.38
N ASN A 42 -12.42 -11.88 -3.96
CA ASN A 42 -12.69 -12.20 -2.56
C ASN A 42 -12.16 -13.58 -2.15
N LYS A 43 -11.78 -14.43 -3.11
CA LYS A 43 -11.20 -15.76 -2.86
C LYS A 43 -9.72 -15.80 -3.23
N THR A 44 -9.38 -15.26 -4.39
CA THR A 44 -8.02 -15.26 -4.93
C THR A 44 -7.72 -13.87 -5.47
N PRO A 45 -7.37 -12.91 -4.60
CA PRO A 45 -7.18 -11.53 -5.01
C PRO A 45 -5.98 -11.33 -5.95
N TYR A 46 -5.01 -12.24 -5.98
CA TYR A 46 -3.78 -12.06 -6.74
C TYR A 46 -3.67 -13.00 -7.93
N LEU A 47 -3.28 -12.45 -9.07
CA LEU A 47 -2.85 -13.19 -10.25
C LEU A 47 -1.38 -12.89 -10.50
N HIS A 48 -0.57 -13.94 -10.52
CA HIS A 48 0.86 -13.86 -10.81
C HIS A 48 1.11 -14.32 -12.26
N PHE A 49 1.65 -13.45 -13.10
CA PHE A 49 2.02 -13.77 -14.47
C PHE A 49 3.54 -13.81 -14.64
N THR A 50 4.05 -14.90 -15.19
CA THR A 50 5.47 -15.06 -15.53
C THR A 50 5.74 -14.74 -17.00
N ASN A 51 6.99 -14.35 -17.30
CA ASN A 51 7.47 -14.06 -18.66
C ASN A 51 6.71 -12.94 -19.38
N VAL A 52 6.14 -11.98 -18.65
CA VAL A 52 5.43 -10.85 -19.26
C VAL A 52 6.44 -9.96 -20.00
N PRO A 53 6.19 -9.58 -21.27
CA PRO A 53 7.09 -8.73 -22.05
C PRO A 53 7.16 -7.30 -21.49
N HIS A 54 8.36 -6.70 -21.49
CA HIS A 54 8.58 -5.31 -21.08
C HIS A 54 7.71 -4.33 -21.89
N THR A 55 7.58 -4.59 -23.20
CA THR A 55 6.82 -3.74 -24.13
C THR A 55 5.36 -3.57 -23.72
N LEU A 56 4.74 -4.60 -23.12
CA LEU A 56 3.36 -4.51 -22.64
C LEU A 56 3.21 -3.50 -21.50
N ILE A 57 4.20 -3.46 -20.62
CA ILE A 57 4.23 -2.59 -19.45
C ILE A 57 4.51 -1.15 -19.89
N THR A 58 5.51 -0.95 -20.75
CA THR A 58 5.85 0.37 -21.29
C THR A 58 4.65 0.99 -22.02
N GLN A 59 3.99 0.25 -22.92
CA GLN A 59 2.79 0.71 -23.61
C GLN A 59 1.63 1.02 -22.65
N SER A 60 1.48 0.20 -21.61
CA SER A 60 0.43 0.41 -20.60
C SER A 60 0.64 1.70 -19.80
N LEU A 61 1.90 2.03 -19.48
CA LEU A 61 2.26 3.26 -18.78
C LEU A 61 2.04 4.50 -19.65
N GLU A 62 2.40 4.44 -20.94
CA GLU A 62 2.18 5.56 -21.88
C GLU A 62 0.69 5.89 -22.09
N LEU A 63 -0.17 4.87 -21.99
CA LEU A 63 -1.61 5.01 -22.20
C LEU A 63 -2.41 5.29 -20.92
N ASP A 64 -1.76 5.31 -19.75
CA ASP A 64 -2.38 5.41 -18.42
C ASP A 64 -3.54 4.40 -18.23
N ARG A 65 -3.41 3.21 -18.86
CA ARG A 65 -4.43 2.17 -18.87
C ARG A 65 -3.77 0.81 -18.87
N PHE A 66 -3.49 0.28 -17.68
CA PHE A 66 -2.85 -1.02 -17.56
C PHE A 66 -3.70 -2.16 -18.09
N VAL A 67 -3.39 -2.59 -19.32
CA VAL A 67 -4.02 -3.72 -20.02
C VAL A 67 -5.56 -3.62 -20.02
N GLN A 68 -6.07 -2.39 -19.92
CA GLN A 68 -7.50 -2.08 -19.78
C GLN A 68 -8.19 -2.83 -18.61
N THR A 69 -7.47 -3.01 -17.50
CA THR A 69 -8.00 -3.59 -16.26
C THR A 69 -8.07 -2.54 -15.15
N LYS A 70 -8.75 -2.88 -14.05
CA LYS A 70 -8.76 -2.08 -12.81
C LYS A 70 -7.78 -2.63 -11.75
N ALA A 71 -6.95 -3.59 -12.13
CA ALA A 71 -6.04 -4.27 -11.22
C ALA A 71 -5.04 -3.27 -10.64
N ARG A 72 -4.61 -3.50 -9.40
CA ARG A 72 -3.35 -2.93 -8.91
C ARG A 72 -2.20 -3.79 -9.40
N ILE A 73 -1.09 -3.17 -9.75
CA ILE A 73 0.04 -3.91 -10.32
C ILE A 73 1.34 -3.76 -9.53
N THR A 74 2.14 -4.82 -9.60
CA THR A 74 3.59 -4.75 -9.39
C THR A 74 4.25 -5.47 -10.56
N TYR A 75 5.20 -4.81 -11.20
CA TYR A 75 6.02 -5.38 -12.26
C TYR A 75 7.49 -5.27 -11.92
N ASP A 76 8.18 -6.40 -12.00
CA ASP A 76 9.63 -6.49 -11.87
C ASP A 76 10.24 -6.80 -13.24
N TYR A 77 11.01 -5.85 -13.79
CA TYR A 77 11.60 -5.97 -15.12
C TYR A 77 12.58 -7.16 -15.25
N PRO A 78 13.51 -7.39 -14.29
CA PRO A 78 14.50 -8.45 -14.38
C PRO A 78 13.87 -9.85 -14.41
N SER A 79 12.91 -10.13 -13.52
CA SER A 79 12.23 -11.43 -13.47
C SER A 79 11.09 -11.57 -14.48
N ARG A 80 10.68 -10.47 -15.12
CA ARG A 80 9.52 -10.40 -16.02
C ARG A 80 8.25 -10.90 -15.33
N THR A 81 8.14 -10.62 -14.04
CA THR A 81 7.02 -11.00 -13.18
C THR A 81 6.05 -9.84 -13.04
N LEU A 82 4.78 -10.12 -13.33
CA LEU A 82 3.67 -9.21 -13.07
C LEU A 82 2.76 -9.81 -12.01
N ILE A 83 2.50 -9.06 -10.95
CA ILE A 83 1.45 -9.37 -9.98
C ILE A 83 0.31 -8.39 -10.22
N MET A 84 -0.88 -8.93 -10.47
CA MET A 84 -2.12 -8.18 -10.56
C MET A 84 -2.97 -8.48 -9.33
N LYS A 85 -3.47 -7.44 -8.66
CA LYS A 85 -4.37 -7.55 -7.52
C LYS A 85 -5.75 -7.02 -7.89
N GLY A 86 -6.79 -7.82 -7.66
CA GLY A 86 -8.18 -7.44 -7.86
C GLY A 86 -8.77 -6.64 -6.69
N GLY A 87 -9.81 -5.87 -6.98
CA GLY A 87 -10.55 -5.09 -5.98
C GLY A 87 -11.59 -5.94 -5.25
N SER A 88 -11.23 -6.48 -4.09
CA SER A 88 -12.21 -7.11 -3.18
C SER A 88 -13.06 -6.04 -2.50
N ARG A 89 -14.37 -6.27 -2.41
CA ARG A 89 -15.31 -5.33 -1.78
C ARG A 89 -14.91 -5.02 -0.32
N ARG A 90 -14.45 -6.03 0.44
CA ARG A 90 -14.02 -5.87 1.83
C ARG A 90 -12.78 -4.98 1.93
N LEU A 91 -11.79 -5.20 1.05
CA LEU A 91 -10.57 -4.39 1.03
C LEU A 91 -10.83 -2.97 0.51
N GLU A 92 -11.71 -2.79 -0.49
CA GLU A 92 -12.12 -1.46 -0.95
C GLU A 92 -12.85 -0.67 0.14
N PHE A 93 -13.71 -1.34 0.93
CA PHE A 93 -14.36 -0.72 2.08
C PHE A 93 -13.35 -0.23 3.12
N ALA A 94 -12.38 -1.09 3.51
CA ALA A 94 -11.33 -0.71 4.45
C ALA A 94 -10.51 0.50 3.95
N LYS A 95 -10.16 0.54 2.65
CA LYS A 95 -9.48 1.70 2.05
C LYS A 95 -10.34 2.97 2.15
N GLY A 96 -11.64 2.85 1.89
CA GLY A 96 -12.58 3.95 2.02
C GLY A 96 -12.68 4.50 3.44
N LEU A 97 -12.75 3.63 4.46
CA LEU A 97 -12.75 4.03 5.87
C LEU A 97 -11.43 4.73 6.26
N PHE A 98 -10.29 4.20 5.83
CA PHE A 98 -8.99 4.80 6.14
C PHE A 98 -8.87 6.23 5.56
N GLU A 99 -9.21 6.41 4.27
CA GLU A 99 -9.20 7.73 3.63
C GLU A 99 -10.21 8.69 4.28
N THR A 100 -11.39 8.19 4.66
CA THR A 100 -12.42 8.98 5.32
C THR A 100 -11.97 9.44 6.70
N SER A 101 -11.35 8.57 7.49
CA SER A 101 -10.83 8.92 8.81
C SER A 101 -9.68 9.91 8.73
N LEU A 102 -8.71 9.70 7.83
CA LEU A 102 -7.61 10.66 7.61
C LEU A 102 -8.14 12.01 7.13
N SER A 103 -9.15 12.01 6.27
CA SER A 103 -9.83 13.22 5.83
C SER A 103 -10.52 13.92 7.01
N GLY A 104 -11.26 13.19 7.84
CA GLY A 104 -11.91 13.69 9.05
C GLY A 104 -10.90 14.37 9.99
N TYR A 105 -9.75 13.73 10.23
CA TYR A 105 -8.64 14.31 10.99
C TYR A 105 -8.15 15.63 10.36
N ARG A 106 -7.92 15.66 9.04
CA ARG A 106 -7.48 16.88 8.32
C ARG A 106 -8.50 18.02 8.42
N TYR A 107 -9.80 17.72 8.44
CA TYR A 107 -10.84 18.73 8.64
C TYR A 107 -10.86 19.24 10.08
N ALA A 108 -10.85 18.33 11.06
CA ALA A 108 -10.90 18.68 12.48
C ALA A 108 -9.68 19.51 12.95
N THR A 109 -8.53 19.33 12.31
CA THR A 109 -7.28 20.05 12.63
C THR A 109 -7.04 21.29 11.76
N GLY A 110 -7.95 21.63 10.84
CA GLY A 110 -7.74 22.74 9.89
C GLY A 110 -6.66 22.48 8.84
N LEU A 111 -6.10 21.27 8.79
CA LEU A 111 -5.02 20.85 7.88
C LEU A 111 -5.55 20.25 6.58
N ARG A 112 -6.76 20.64 6.16
CA ARG A 112 -7.45 20.14 4.95
C ARG A 112 -6.54 20.05 3.74
N ARG A 113 -5.64 21.01 3.56
CA ARG A 113 -4.74 21.09 2.41
C ARG A 113 -3.35 20.53 2.69
N GLY A 114 -2.99 20.16 3.91
CA GLY A 114 -1.62 19.83 4.30
C GLY A 114 -1.11 18.48 3.78
N ILE A 115 -2.02 17.54 3.48
CA ILE A 115 -1.72 16.25 2.83
C ILE A 115 -2.53 16.15 1.54
N ILE A 116 -1.91 15.66 0.48
CA ILE A 116 -2.46 15.49 -0.85
C ILE A 116 -2.63 13.99 -1.10
N PRO A 117 -3.87 13.49 -1.25
CA PRO A 117 -4.11 12.11 -1.65
C PRO A 117 -3.72 11.92 -3.13
N CYS A 118 -2.97 10.86 -3.40
CA CYS A 118 -2.60 10.41 -4.74
C CYS A 118 -3.27 9.09 -5.11
N GLY A 119 -4.00 8.48 -4.18
CA GLY A 119 -4.69 7.22 -4.41
C GLY A 119 -3.72 6.14 -4.86
N ALA A 120 -4.07 5.42 -5.92
CA ALA A 120 -3.29 4.30 -6.44
C ALA A 120 -2.36 4.68 -7.61
N ALA A 121 -1.89 5.93 -7.67
CA ALA A 121 -1.02 6.39 -8.75
C ALA A 121 0.20 5.48 -8.92
N THR A 122 0.50 5.10 -10.16
CA THR A 122 1.60 4.21 -10.51
C THR A 122 2.94 4.89 -10.27
N VAL A 123 3.84 4.20 -9.58
CA VAL A 123 5.25 4.58 -9.45
C VAL A 123 6.07 3.71 -10.39
N ALA A 124 6.77 4.36 -11.33
CA ALA A 124 7.68 3.69 -12.27
C ALA A 124 9.09 4.28 -12.13
N GLU A 125 10.02 3.51 -11.55
CA GLU A 125 11.42 3.90 -11.42
C GLU A 125 12.37 2.72 -11.60
N GLY A 126 13.38 2.92 -12.46
CA GLY A 126 14.36 1.90 -12.75
C GLY A 126 13.69 0.63 -13.27
N ASP A 127 13.92 -0.46 -12.57
CA ASP A 127 13.49 -1.82 -12.93
C ASP A 127 12.18 -2.25 -12.27
N VAL A 128 11.42 -1.29 -11.71
CA VAL A 128 10.16 -1.56 -11.00
C VAL A 128 9.04 -0.65 -11.46
N VAL A 129 7.85 -1.24 -11.63
CA VAL A 129 6.56 -0.54 -11.67
C VAL A 129 5.71 -1.02 -10.50
N LYS A 130 5.15 -0.11 -9.71
CA LYS A 130 4.38 -0.48 -8.52
C LYS A 130 3.23 0.48 -8.25
N GLU A 131 2.11 -0.07 -7.82
CA GLU A 131 0.95 0.71 -7.38
C GLU A 131 0.68 0.48 -5.89
N PRO A 132 0.46 1.54 -5.11
CA PRO A 132 -0.07 1.43 -3.77
C PRO A 132 -1.58 1.16 -3.81
N ASP A 133 -2.15 0.68 -2.71
CA ASP A 133 -3.61 0.67 -2.59
C ASP A 133 -4.17 2.08 -2.44
N LEU A 134 -3.52 2.88 -1.57
CA LEU A 134 -3.68 4.32 -1.42
C LEU A 134 -2.32 4.95 -1.07
N SER A 135 -2.14 6.22 -1.41
CA SER A 135 -0.91 6.95 -1.13
C SER A 135 -1.13 8.44 -0.99
N TRP A 136 -0.19 9.11 -0.32
CA TRP A 136 -0.26 10.53 -0.01
C TRP A 136 1.12 11.21 -0.01
N TYR A 137 1.09 12.53 -0.19
CA TYR A 137 2.22 13.43 0.00
C TYR A 137 1.86 14.57 0.94
N PRO A 138 2.80 15.08 1.76
CA PRO A 138 2.62 16.39 2.34
C PRO A 138 2.60 17.43 1.21
N ARG A 139 1.82 18.50 1.38
CA ARG A 139 1.75 19.60 0.41
C ARG A 139 3.12 20.23 0.21
N ASN A 140 3.80 20.47 1.33
CA ASN A 140 5.12 21.05 1.39
C ASN A 140 6.11 19.91 1.60
N LEU A 141 6.89 19.59 0.58
CA LEU A 141 7.96 18.61 0.67
C LEU A 141 9.24 19.30 1.16
N PRO A 142 10.02 18.65 2.03
CA PRO A 142 11.39 19.07 2.32
C PRO A 142 12.23 19.25 1.04
N PRO A 143 13.20 20.19 1.04
CA PRO A 143 14.12 20.36 -0.08
C PRO A 143 14.81 19.05 -0.45
N GLY A 144 14.88 18.75 -1.74
CA GLY A 144 15.53 17.54 -2.26
C GLY A 144 14.63 16.31 -2.35
N GLN A 145 13.40 16.34 -1.82
CA GLN A 145 12.46 15.23 -1.96
C GLN A 145 11.64 15.34 -3.25
N GLY A 146 11.65 14.27 -4.05
CA GLY A 146 10.90 14.18 -5.29
C GLY A 146 9.39 13.97 -5.07
N ARG A 147 8.59 14.13 -6.13
CA ARG A 147 7.16 13.73 -6.17
C ARG A 147 6.94 12.41 -6.91
N LYS A 148 8.01 11.61 -7.05
CA LYS A 148 7.97 10.36 -7.80
C LYS A 148 7.47 9.21 -6.93
N TRP A 149 8.00 9.10 -5.72
CA TRP A 149 7.54 8.15 -4.70
C TRP A 149 6.67 8.85 -3.67
N PRO A 150 5.54 8.25 -3.27
CA PRO A 150 4.72 8.81 -2.20
C PRO A 150 5.47 8.86 -0.88
N HIS A 151 5.06 9.77 -0.02
CA HIS A 151 5.59 9.87 1.34
C HIS A 151 4.98 8.80 2.25
N MET A 152 3.67 8.60 2.14
CA MET A 152 2.91 7.61 2.88
C MET A 152 2.19 6.66 1.92
N VAL A 153 2.28 5.36 2.20
CA VAL A 153 1.61 4.29 1.43
C VAL A 153 0.73 3.46 2.35
N LEU A 154 -0.46 3.08 1.86
CA LEU A 154 -1.30 2.04 2.45
C LEU A 154 -1.29 0.80 1.56
N HIS A 155 -1.22 -0.37 2.18
CA HIS A 155 -1.60 -1.65 1.58
C HIS A 155 -2.60 -2.37 2.49
N VAL A 156 -3.66 -2.90 1.89
CA VAL A 156 -4.72 -3.65 2.57
C VAL A 156 -4.77 -5.05 1.98
N GLY A 157 -4.79 -6.08 2.80
CA GLY A 157 -4.91 -7.46 2.34
C GLY A 157 -5.59 -8.35 3.37
N TRP A 158 -5.36 -9.64 3.21
CA TRP A 158 -5.93 -10.68 4.06
C TRP A 158 -4.90 -11.10 5.12
N PRO A 159 -5.33 -11.56 6.31
CA PRO A 159 -4.43 -12.06 7.36
C PRO A 159 -3.46 -13.14 6.86
N GLU A 160 -3.92 -14.04 5.99
CA GLU A 160 -3.10 -15.10 5.38
C GLU A 160 -1.98 -14.54 4.49
N GLY A 161 -2.13 -13.31 4.03
CA GLY A 161 -1.16 -12.58 3.20
C GLY A 161 -0.28 -11.59 3.97
N LEU A 162 -0.33 -11.55 5.31
CA LEU A 162 0.38 -10.52 6.09
C LEU A 162 1.89 -10.53 5.84
N GLU A 163 2.53 -11.69 5.78
CA GLU A 163 3.96 -11.78 5.46
C GLU A 163 4.32 -11.27 4.07
N TYR A 164 3.43 -11.42 3.09
CA TYR A 164 3.58 -10.80 1.78
C TYR A 164 3.50 -9.27 1.90
N LEU A 165 2.50 -8.74 2.63
CA LEU A 165 2.35 -7.29 2.85
C LEU A 165 3.54 -6.69 3.60
N ARG A 166 4.11 -7.40 4.57
CA ARG A 166 5.32 -6.96 5.29
C ARG A 166 6.50 -6.84 4.34
N ARG A 167 6.68 -7.80 3.43
CA ARG A 167 7.68 -7.69 2.35
C ARG A 167 7.36 -6.51 1.42
N GLU A 168 6.10 -6.26 1.07
CA GLU A 168 5.71 -5.07 0.30
C GLU A 168 6.14 -3.77 0.99
N ALA A 169 5.94 -3.65 2.31
CA ALA A 169 6.38 -2.48 3.08
C ALA A 169 7.89 -2.27 3.00
N LYS A 170 8.67 -3.34 3.16
CA LYS A 170 10.14 -3.27 3.01
C LYS A 170 10.54 -2.77 1.63
N LEU A 171 9.93 -3.30 0.56
CA LEU A 171 10.22 -2.89 -0.81
C LEU A 171 9.91 -1.40 -1.05
N TRP A 172 8.79 -0.88 -0.55
CA TRP A 172 8.48 0.56 -0.65
C TRP A 172 9.54 1.43 0.04
N LEU A 173 9.97 1.04 1.25
CA LEU A 173 10.96 1.79 2.03
C LEU A 173 12.35 1.72 1.40
N GLU A 174 12.75 0.55 0.90
CA GLU A 174 14.07 0.32 0.28
C GLU A 174 14.17 0.95 -1.12
N TRP A 175 13.20 0.73 -1.99
CA TRP A 175 13.25 1.16 -3.39
C TRP A 175 13.10 2.67 -3.55
N SER A 176 12.36 3.31 -2.65
CA SER A 176 12.18 4.76 -2.67
C SER A 176 13.43 5.54 -2.25
N LYS A 177 14.49 4.86 -1.77
CA LYS A 177 15.74 5.47 -1.30
C LYS A 177 15.48 6.58 -0.26
N GLY A 178 14.47 6.37 0.57
CA GLY A 178 14.08 7.29 1.62
C GLY A 178 13.00 8.30 1.22
N ASP A 179 12.45 8.30 0.01
CA ASP A 179 11.30 9.16 -0.31
C ASP A 179 10.02 8.69 0.40
N VAL A 180 9.79 7.37 0.50
CA VAL A 180 8.72 6.81 1.34
C VAL A 180 9.22 6.81 2.78
N LYS A 181 8.46 7.42 3.69
CA LYS A 181 8.81 7.47 5.12
C LYS A 181 7.95 6.54 5.96
N THR A 182 6.72 6.29 5.52
CA THR A 182 5.80 5.43 6.25
C THR A 182 5.00 4.54 5.32
N VAL A 183 4.93 3.26 5.66
CA VAL A 183 4.01 2.31 5.06
C VAL A 183 3.05 1.82 6.13
N VAL A 184 1.76 1.95 5.87
CA VAL A 184 0.70 1.39 6.69
C VAL A 184 0.23 0.10 6.03
N LEU A 185 0.17 -0.98 6.80
CA LEU A 185 -0.40 -2.25 6.34
C LEU A 185 -1.68 -2.51 7.11
N MET A 186 -2.69 -3.03 6.43
CA MET A 186 -3.90 -3.53 7.07
C MET A 186 -4.20 -4.95 6.61
N ASP A 187 -4.41 -5.86 7.56
CA ASP A 187 -4.92 -7.20 7.31
C ASP A 187 -6.36 -7.30 7.81
N ILE A 188 -7.31 -7.61 6.94
CA ILE A 188 -8.75 -7.58 7.24
C ILE A 188 -9.33 -9.00 7.15
N GLY A 189 -9.55 -9.62 8.30
CA GLY A 189 -10.26 -10.89 8.44
C GLY A 189 -11.73 -10.70 8.79
N GLU A 190 -12.47 -11.79 8.94
CA GLU A 190 -13.92 -11.72 9.23
C GLU A 190 -14.25 -11.24 10.65
N LYS A 191 -13.41 -11.66 11.61
CA LYS A 191 -13.61 -11.41 13.04
C LYS A 191 -12.47 -10.62 13.67
N GLU A 192 -11.40 -10.37 12.91
CA GLU A 192 -10.25 -9.63 13.38
C GLU A 192 -9.64 -8.81 12.26
N MET A 193 -9.05 -7.68 12.65
CA MET A 193 -8.30 -6.82 11.75
C MET A 193 -7.01 -6.40 12.41
N GLY A 194 -6.01 -6.19 11.58
CA GLY A 194 -4.73 -5.66 11.95
C GLY A 194 -4.31 -4.41 11.23
N ILE A 195 -3.56 -3.56 11.93
CA ILE A 195 -2.92 -2.38 11.35
C ILE A 195 -1.48 -2.26 11.84
N GLU A 196 -0.53 -2.18 10.91
CA GLU A 196 0.91 -2.01 11.15
C GLU A 196 1.40 -0.68 10.63
N LYS A 197 2.34 -0.07 11.35
CA LYS A 197 3.14 1.07 10.88
C LYS A 197 4.58 0.61 10.66
N TRP A 198 5.06 0.78 9.44
CA TRP A 198 6.43 0.49 9.03
C TRP A 198 7.15 1.77 8.65
N VAL A 199 8.40 1.89 9.10
CA VAL A 199 9.29 3.03 8.83
C VAL A 199 10.71 2.52 8.56
N THR A 200 11.58 3.40 8.08
CA THR A 200 13.02 3.10 7.99
C THR A 200 13.69 3.44 9.33
N GLY A 201 14.24 2.44 10.00
CA GLY A 201 15.10 2.59 11.16
C GLY A 201 16.59 2.56 10.82
N ASP A 202 17.42 2.53 11.86
CA ASP A 202 18.88 2.48 11.73
C ASP A 202 19.37 1.21 11.01
N GLU A 203 18.71 0.07 11.26
CA GLU A 203 19.03 -1.23 10.65
C GLU A 203 18.20 -1.52 9.37
N GLY A 204 17.47 -0.51 8.88
CA GLY A 204 16.60 -0.63 7.71
C GLY A 204 15.10 -0.70 8.06
N PRO A 205 14.25 -1.21 7.15
CA PRO A 205 12.81 -1.25 7.34
C PRO A 205 12.37 -2.05 8.58
N GLN A 206 11.58 -1.43 9.45
CA GLN A 206 11.06 -2.05 10.67
C GLN A 206 9.60 -1.68 10.95
N MET A 207 8.87 -2.63 11.56
CA MET A 207 7.55 -2.38 12.13
C MET A 207 7.71 -1.72 13.51
N VAL A 208 7.19 -0.51 13.66
CA VAL A 208 7.27 0.25 14.91
C VAL A 208 5.97 0.25 15.71
N GLN A 209 4.87 -0.20 15.11
CA GLN A 209 3.58 -0.30 15.78
C GLN A 209 2.73 -1.38 15.12
N ARG A 210 2.01 -2.15 15.93
CA ARG A 210 0.98 -3.09 15.49
C ARG A 210 -0.18 -3.12 16.47
N VAL A 211 -1.36 -2.75 15.98
CA VAL A 211 -2.63 -2.85 16.72
C VAL A 211 -3.46 -3.97 16.14
N LEU A 212 -4.07 -4.77 17.00
CA LEU A 212 -4.96 -5.87 16.62
C LEU A 212 -6.31 -5.66 17.29
N VAL A 213 -7.39 -5.71 16.51
CA VAL A 213 -8.76 -5.60 17.01
C VAL A 213 -9.54 -6.85 16.61
N ARG A 214 -10.31 -7.39 17.56
CA ARG A 214 -11.09 -8.62 17.39
C ARG A 214 -12.51 -8.44 17.90
N LYS A 215 -13.47 -9.01 17.18
CA LYS A 215 -14.84 -9.22 17.66
C LYS A 215 -14.85 -10.36 18.68
N THR A 216 -15.44 -10.10 19.83
CA THR A 216 -15.70 -11.07 20.90
C THR A 216 -17.20 -11.10 21.22
N GLU A 217 -17.63 -12.02 22.07
CA GLU A 217 -19.02 -12.09 22.53
C GLU A 217 -19.45 -10.82 23.29
N ASN A 218 -18.50 -10.13 23.94
CA ASN A 218 -18.74 -8.96 24.78
C ASN A 218 -18.43 -7.62 24.07
N GLY A 219 -18.28 -7.62 22.74
CA GLY A 219 -17.89 -6.45 21.95
C GLY A 219 -16.47 -6.55 21.41
N LEU A 220 -15.72 -5.45 21.39
CA LEU A 220 -14.37 -5.39 20.80
C LEU A 220 -13.30 -5.64 21.85
N ALA A 221 -12.32 -6.47 21.50
CA ALA A 221 -11.06 -6.60 22.24
C ALA A 221 -9.91 -6.10 21.37
N ALA A 222 -8.99 -5.35 21.97
CA ALA A 222 -7.85 -4.80 21.26
C ALA A 222 -6.53 -5.11 21.99
N LEU A 223 -5.47 -5.30 21.20
CA LEU A 223 -4.09 -5.39 21.68
C LEU A 223 -3.29 -4.22 21.11
N ASN A 224 -2.53 -3.56 22.00
CA ASN A 224 -1.65 -2.43 21.69
C ASN A 224 -2.34 -1.20 21.07
N ALA A 225 -3.65 -1.06 21.23
CA ALA A 225 -4.38 0.14 20.80
C ALA A 225 -4.01 1.36 21.66
N PRO A 226 -4.17 2.59 21.15
CA PRO A 226 -4.66 2.96 19.81
C PRO A 226 -3.58 2.89 18.72
N PHE A 227 -3.98 3.00 17.46
CA PHE A 227 -3.02 3.21 16.35
C PHE A 227 -2.74 4.71 16.20
N VAL A 228 -1.46 5.09 16.20
CA VAL A 228 -1.03 6.49 16.14
C VAL A 228 -0.10 6.77 14.96
N MET A 229 -0.45 7.81 14.19
CA MET A 229 0.42 8.47 13.22
C MET A 229 0.76 9.86 13.76
N THR A 230 2.03 10.11 14.03
CA THR A 230 2.46 11.40 14.56
C THR A 230 2.27 12.51 13.54
N PHE A 231 2.12 13.73 14.02
CA PHE A 231 2.06 14.90 13.15
C PHE A 231 3.28 14.97 12.22
N GLN A 232 4.48 14.73 12.75
CA GLN A 232 5.72 14.78 11.98
C GLN A 232 5.76 13.71 10.89
N GLU A 233 5.29 12.49 11.20
CA GLU A 233 5.17 11.41 10.22
C GLU A 233 4.19 11.76 9.09
N LEU A 234 3.18 12.58 9.33
CA LEU A 234 2.19 12.94 8.31
C LEU A 234 2.60 14.16 7.46
N PHE A 235 3.25 15.15 8.08
CA PHE A 235 3.49 16.47 7.47
C PHE A 235 4.96 16.80 7.18
N LEU A 236 5.91 15.96 7.61
CA LEU A 236 7.36 16.16 7.44
C LEU A 236 7.89 17.47 8.02
N ARG A 237 7.27 17.92 9.11
CA ARG A 237 7.71 19.08 9.89
C ARG A 237 7.20 18.96 11.30
N ASP A 238 7.80 19.73 12.19
CA ASP A 238 7.30 19.85 13.56
C ASP A 238 5.93 20.54 13.58
N PRO A 239 5.08 20.18 14.56
CA PRO A 239 3.86 20.93 14.82
C PRO A 239 4.22 22.34 15.27
N ASP A 240 3.44 23.31 14.81
CA ASP A 240 3.56 24.70 15.23
C ASP A 240 3.05 24.86 16.68
N PRO A 241 3.89 25.29 17.65
CA PRO A 241 3.50 25.45 19.04
C PRO A 241 2.32 26.41 19.25
N GLU A 242 2.09 27.36 18.32
CA GLU A 242 0.96 28.30 18.38
C GLU A 242 -0.35 27.68 17.83
N LYS A 243 -0.28 26.47 17.25
CA LYS A 243 -1.41 25.75 16.66
C LYS A 243 -1.65 24.43 17.40
N PRO A 244 -2.35 24.44 18.56
CA PRO A 244 -2.58 23.23 19.37
C PRO A 244 -3.38 22.13 18.65
N GLN A 245 -4.03 22.46 17.53
CA GLN A 245 -4.69 21.50 16.65
C GLN A 245 -3.73 20.68 15.77
N GLU A 246 -2.47 21.10 15.65
CA GLU A 246 -1.39 20.32 15.01
C GLU A 246 -0.93 19.22 15.97
N LYS A 247 -1.71 18.14 16.01
CA LYS A 247 -1.52 17.00 16.91
C LYS A 247 -1.55 15.69 16.14
N ASP A 248 -1.18 14.61 16.78
CA ASP A 248 -1.16 13.28 16.17
C ASP A 248 -2.54 12.82 15.70
N TRP A 249 -2.56 12.01 14.65
CA TRP A 249 -3.75 11.30 14.21
C TRP A 249 -3.84 9.95 14.93
N VAL A 250 -4.94 9.75 15.65
CA VAL A 250 -5.18 8.58 16.48
C VAL A 250 -6.41 7.85 15.96
N LEU A 251 -6.31 6.54 15.78
CA LEU A 251 -7.42 5.63 15.55
C LEU A 251 -7.62 4.79 16.82
N ASP A 252 -8.74 5.01 17.49
CA ASP A 252 -9.10 4.24 18.69
C ASP A 252 -9.70 2.86 18.37
N VAL A 253 -10.06 2.12 19.41
CA VAL A 253 -10.61 0.76 19.27
C VAL A 253 -11.96 0.76 18.56
N GLU A 254 -12.80 1.77 18.77
CA GLU A 254 -14.13 1.85 18.17
C GLU A 254 -14.01 2.11 16.67
N GLN A 255 -13.18 3.08 16.29
CA GLN A 255 -12.89 3.42 14.89
C GLN A 255 -12.23 2.25 14.14
N LEU A 256 -11.32 1.52 14.80
CA LEU A 256 -10.73 0.30 14.23
C LEU A 256 -11.76 -0.86 14.17
N GLY A 257 -12.74 -0.87 15.05
CA GLY A 257 -13.86 -1.81 15.05
C GLY A 257 -14.77 -1.69 13.83
N GLU A 258 -14.95 -0.48 13.29
CA GLU A 258 -15.76 -0.21 12.09
C GLU A 258 -15.31 -1.05 10.88
N TYR A 259 -14.01 -1.34 10.77
CA TYR A 259 -13.44 -2.16 9.70
C TYR A 259 -13.96 -3.60 9.71
N LEU A 260 -14.49 -4.06 10.84
CA LEU A 260 -15.07 -5.39 11.00
C LEU A 260 -16.57 -5.41 10.69
N GLU A 261 -17.25 -4.27 10.58
CA GLU A 261 -18.71 -4.22 10.37
C GLU A 261 -19.13 -4.75 8.99
N PHE A 262 -18.24 -4.63 8.01
CA PHE A 262 -18.50 -5.03 6.62
C PHE A 262 -17.75 -6.32 6.24
N CYS A 263 -17.76 -7.27 7.17
CA CYS A 263 -17.20 -8.60 7.01
C CYS A 263 -18.29 -9.66 6.86
#